data_AF-A0A7K3ZT10-F1
#
_entry.id   AF-A0A7K3ZT10-F1
#
_cell.length_a   1.000
_cell.length_b   1.000
_cell.length_c   1.000
_cell.angle_alpha   90.00
_cell.angle_beta   90.00
_cell.angle_gamma   90.00
#
_symmetry.space_group_name_H-M   'P 1'
#
loop_
_entity.id
_entity.type
_entity.pdbx_description
1 polymer ?
#
loop_
_entity_poly.entity_id
_entity_poly.type
_entity_poly.pdbx_seq_one_letter_code
_entity_poly.pdbx_strand_id
1 'polypeptide(L)'
;MSLCALKAMLHSRRFWIWQLAGAAIYATPVAIRLATGNVVLPILGLLETPWIDHFVPANLVEKVLVNGFFPGAAGAVAGEIYFTTKNANRAISRRRRYGYRLAGALFYVTLFSAFQCFGYFANIIASYGSNLFEFPGVYPLNFLLASLSIFTPTIIGYLANKVQCASHKIRAKPVKS
;
A
#
# COMPACT_ATOMS: atom_id res chain seq x y z
N MET A 1 -0.36 6.86 23.82
CA MET A 1 0.03 5.69 22.97
C MET A 1 0.63 4.60 23.87
N SER A 2 0.47 3.31 23.55
CA SER A 2 1.10 2.23 24.33
C SER A 2 2.50 1.95 23.79
N LEU A 3 3.54 2.24 24.57
CA LEU A 3 4.94 2.02 24.18
C LEU A 3 5.24 0.53 23.93
N CYS A 4 4.64 -0.36 24.72
CA CYS A 4 4.79 -1.81 24.53
C CYS A 4 4.21 -2.28 23.20
N ALA A 5 3.02 -1.81 22.83
CA ALA A 5 2.39 -2.15 21.56
C ALA A 5 3.16 -1.57 20.36
N LEU A 6 3.72 -0.36 20.51
CA LEU A 6 4.58 0.24 19.50
C LEU A 6 5.87 -0.56 19.32
N LYS A 7 6.55 -0.92 20.42
CA LYS A 7 7.77 -1.73 20.39
C LYS A 7 7.51 -3.08 19.72
N ALA A 8 6.42 -3.75 20.07
CA ALA A 8 6.02 -5.03 19.48
C ALA A 8 5.72 -4.90 17.98
N MET A 9 5.06 -3.81 17.57
CA MET A 9 4.83 -3.52 16.15
C MET A 9 6.16 -3.36 15.40
N LEU A 10 7.10 -2.58 15.93
CA LEU A 10 8.41 -2.36 15.33
C LEU A 10 9.31 -3.60 15.32
N HIS A 11 9.11 -4.56 16.23
CA HIS A 11 9.83 -5.84 16.21
C HIS A 11 9.16 -6.91 15.32
N SER A 12 7.97 -6.64 14.81
CA SER A 12 7.23 -7.62 14.01
C SER A 12 7.85 -7.76 12.62
N ARG A 13 8.30 -8.98 12.28
CA ARG A 13 8.74 -9.30 10.91
C ARG A 13 7.64 -9.00 9.88
N ARG A 14 6.38 -9.26 10.23
CA ARG A 14 5.23 -8.97 9.35
C ARG A 14 5.11 -7.47 9.10
N PHE A 15 5.34 -6.63 10.09
CA PHE A 15 5.35 -5.18 9.90
C PHE A 15 6.38 -4.78 8.85
N TRP A 16 7.65 -5.18 9.03
CA TRP A 16 8.73 -4.79 8.11
C TRP A 16 8.58 -5.33 6.70
N ILE A 17 8.11 -6.56 6.52
CA ILE A 17 7.83 -7.11 5.18
C ILE A 17 6.84 -6.21 4.44
N TRP A 18 5.77 -5.76 5.10
CA TRP A 18 4.78 -4.89 4.48
C TRP A 18 5.29 -3.48 4.22
N GLN A 19 6.08 -2.90 5.13
CA GLN A 19 6.68 -1.58 4.91
C GLN A 19 7.68 -1.60 3.74
N LEU A 20 8.58 -2.59 3.71
CA LEU A 20 9.61 -2.70 2.67
C LEU A 20 9.03 -3.07 1.31
N ALA A 21 8.09 -4.03 1.26
CA ALA A 21 7.41 -4.37 0.01
C ALA A 21 6.61 -3.19 -0.53
N GLY A 22 5.92 -2.48 0.36
CA GLY A 22 5.19 -1.25 0.02
C GLY A 22 6.10 -0.17 -0.56
N ALA A 23 7.23 0.11 0.10
CA ALA A 23 8.22 1.06 -0.37
C ALA A 23 8.84 0.66 -1.72
N ALA A 24 9.13 -0.63 -1.92
CA ALA A 24 9.66 -1.13 -3.19
C ALA A 24 8.66 -0.98 -4.34
N ILE A 25 7.38 -1.32 -4.11
CA ILE A 25 6.32 -1.15 -5.11
C ILE A 25 6.12 0.33 -5.43
N TYR A 26 6.13 1.20 -4.42
CA TYR A 26 6.02 2.65 -4.60
C TYR A 26 7.22 3.24 -5.38
N ALA A 27 8.43 2.73 -5.14
CA ALA A 27 9.63 3.20 -5.82
C ALA A 27 9.77 2.69 -7.27
N THR A 28 9.06 1.60 -7.62
CA THR A 28 9.20 0.94 -8.93
C THR A 28 8.87 1.89 -10.11
N PRO A 29 7.73 2.61 -10.12
CA PRO A 29 7.45 3.55 -11.20
C PRO A 29 8.50 4.66 -11.31
N VAL A 30 8.96 5.19 -10.17
CA VAL A 30 10.00 6.23 -10.14
C VAL A 30 11.31 5.71 -10.75
N ALA A 31 11.75 4.51 -10.36
CA ALA A 31 12.95 3.87 -10.87
C ALA A 31 12.87 3.62 -12.39
N ILE A 32 11.72 3.15 -12.89
CA ILE A 32 11.54 2.93 -14.33
C ILE A 32 11.54 4.26 -15.09
N ARG A 33 10.89 5.31 -14.57
CA ARG A 33 10.92 6.66 -15.21
C ARG A 33 12.34 7.21 -15.28
N LEU A 34 13.15 7.02 -14.23
CA LEU A 34 14.56 7.41 -14.22
C LEU A 34 15.39 6.60 -15.21
N ALA A 35 15.14 5.28 -15.34
CA ALA A 35 15.89 4.42 -16.25
C ALA A 35 15.51 4.59 -17.72
N THR A 36 14.25 4.91 -18.02
CA THR A 36 13.71 4.98 -19.39
C THR A 36 13.60 6.40 -19.94
N GLY A 37 13.67 7.43 -19.09
CA GLY A 37 13.39 8.82 -19.48
C GLY A 37 11.93 9.10 -19.85
N ASN A 38 11.06 8.09 -19.79
CA ASN A 38 9.64 8.21 -20.13
C ASN A 38 8.80 8.52 -18.90
N VAL A 39 7.83 9.43 -19.04
CA VAL A 39 6.91 9.83 -17.97
C VAL A 39 5.79 8.80 -17.76
N VAL A 40 5.49 7.99 -18.77
CA VAL A 40 4.41 6.98 -18.75
C VAL A 40 5.01 5.58 -18.85
N LEU A 41 4.60 4.67 -17.95
CA LEU A 41 5.01 3.26 -18.06
C LEU A 41 4.29 2.61 -19.27
N PRO A 42 4.98 1.82 -20.10
CA PRO A 42 4.40 1.26 -21.34
C PRO A 42 3.14 0.41 -21.13
N ILE A 43 3.03 -0.28 -19.99
CA ILE A 43 1.86 -1.10 -19.64
C ILE A 43 0.66 -0.24 -19.19
N LEU A 44 0.92 0.99 -18.71
CA LEU A 44 -0.11 1.88 -18.19
C LEU A 44 -0.77 2.75 -19.28
N GLY A 45 -0.08 3.03 -20.38
CA GLY A 45 -0.67 3.67 -21.56
C GLY A 45 -1.77 2.84 -22.24
N LEU A 46 -1.80 1.51 -22.01
CA LEU A 46 -2.85 0.62 -22.52
C LEU A 46 -4.21 0.80 -21.80
N LEU A 47 -4.21 1.42 -20.61
CA LEU A 47 -5.40 1.64 -19.78
C LEU A 47 -5.69 3.13 -19.57
N GLU A 48 -4.96 4.02 -20.23
CA GLU A 48 -5.28 5.44 -20.33
C GLU A 48 -6.60 5.58 -21.12
N THR A 49 -7.72 5.55 -20.40
CA THR A 49 -9.04 5.82 -20.98
C THR A 49 -9.18 7.33 -21.20
N PRO A 50 -9.30 7.81 -22.46
CA PRO A 50 -9.34 9.25 -22.76
C PRO A 50 -10.65 9.96 -22.38
N TRP A 51 -11.54 9.33 -21.61
CA TRP A 51 -12.93 9.78 -21.42
C TRP A 51 -13.26 10.36 -20.04
N ILE A 52 -12.31 10.35 -19.09
CA ILE A 52 -12.54 10.93 -17.76
C ILE A 52 -11.64 12.15 -17.59
N ASP A 53 -12.00 13.22 -18.29
CA ASP A 53 -11.36 14.52 -18.16
C ASP A 53 -11.46 15.03 -16.71
N HIS A 54 -10.30 15.39 -16.17
CA HIS A 54 -10.07 16.24 -15.00
C HIS A 54 -10.33 15.68 -13.59
N PHE A 55 -11.10 14.59 -13.41
CA PHE A 55 -11.41 14.05 -12.06
C PHE A 55 -10.74 12.73 -11.71
N VAL A 56 -10.27 11.97 -12.70
CA VAL A 56 -9.63 10.67 -12.49
C VAL A 56 -8.21 10.74 -13.04
N PRO A 57 -7.18 10.47 -12.22
CA PRO A 57 -5.80 10.51 -12.68
C PRO A 57 -5.58 9.54 -13.86
N ALA A 58 -4.90 9.97 -14.93
CA ALA A 58 -4.54 9.10 -16.05
C ALA A 58 -3.78 7.82 -15.60
N ASN A 59 -3.08 7.92 -14.47
CA ASN A 59 -2.40 6.82 -13.79
C ASN A 59 -3.25 6.15 -12.69
N LEU A 60 -4.58 6.12 -12.80
CA LEU A 60 -5.47 5.56 -11.76
C LEU A 60 -5.10 4.13 -11.38
N VAL A 61 -4.82 3.26 -12.36
CA VAL A 61 -4.47 1.86 -12.11
C VAL A 61 -3.17 1.75 -11.31
N GLU A 62 -2.16 2.52 -11.69
CA GLU A 62 -0.90 2.64 -10.95
C GLU A 62 -1.16 3.12 -9.52
N LYS A 63 -1.97 4.17 -9.36
CA LYS A 63 -2.34 4.71 -8.05
C LYS A 63 -3.10 3.69 -7.20
N VAL A 64 -4.02 2.93 -7.79
CA VAL A 64 -4.77 1.88 -7.08
C VAL A 64 -3.82 0.78 -6.64
N LEU A 65 -2.91 0.34 -7.50
CA LEU A 65 -1.92 -0.69 -7.17
C LEU A 65 -0.96 -0.17 -6.10
N VAL A 66 -0.36 0.98 -6.29
CA VAL A 66 0.62 1.55 -5.37
C VAL A 66 -0.02 1.87 -4.02
N ASN A 67 -1.11 2.65 -3.97
CA ASN A 67 -1.81 2.97 -2.71
C ASN A 67 -2.46 1.74 -2.06
N GLY A 68 -2.82 0.74 -2.87
CA GLY A 68 -3.32 -0.55 -2.41
C GLY A 68 -2.31 -1.33 -1.57
N PHE A 69 -1.01 -1.05 -1.72
CA PHE A 69 0.07 -1.60 -0.89
C PHE A 69 0.60 -0.56 0.10
N PHE A 70 1.01 0.62 -0.37
CA PHE A 70 1.58 1.70 0.45
C PHE A 70 1.07 3.07 -0.01
N PRO A 71 0.62 3.95 0.90
CA PRO A 71 0.62 3.82 2.36
C PRO A 71 -0.50 2.95 2.95
N GLY A 72 -1.50 2.55 2.15
CA GLY A 72 -2.75 1.93 2.62
C GLY A 72 -2.58 0.61 3.38
N ALA A 73 -2.20 -0.47 2.69
CA ALA A 73 -2.15 -1.81 3.31
C ALA A 73 -1.01 -1.96 4.31
N ALA A 74 0.12 -1.28 4.11
CA ALA A 74 1.20 -1.18 5.09
C ALA A 74 0.69 -0.55 6.39
N GLY A 75 -0.07 0.56 6.30
CA GLY A 75 -0.75 1.16 7.43
C GLY A 75 -1.78 0.23 8.06
N ALA A 76 -2.55 -0.51 7.25
CA ALA A 76 -3.51 -1.49 7.75
C ALA A 76 -2.86 -2.59 8.61
N VAL A 77 -1.71 -3.12 8.16
CA VAL A 77 -0.95 -4.13 8.91
C VAL A 77 -0.35 -3.55 10.18
N ALA A 78 0.16 -2.31 10.14
CA ALA A 78 0.66 -1.61 11.32
C ALA A 78 -0.45 -1.42 12.38
N GLY A 79 -1.61 -0.91 11.96
CA GLY A 79 -2.78 -0.74 12.82
C GLY A 79 -3.27 -2.07 13.41
N GLU A 80 -3.37 -3.12 12.58
CA GLU A 80 -3.71 -4.46 13.06
C GLU A 80 -2.78 -4.91 14.18
N ILE A 81 -1.45 -4.89 13.97
CA ILE A 81 -0.47 -5.37 14.95
C ILE A 81 -0.48 -4.53 16.22
N TYR A 82 -0.54 -3.19 16.09
CA TYR A 82 -0.53 -2.30 17.23
C TYR A 82 -1.77 -2.50 18.11
N PHE A 83 -2.96 -2.50 17.53
CA PHE A 83 -4.20 -2.63 18.29
C PHE A 83 -4.46 -4.07 18.76
N THR A 84 -3.98 -5.10 18.06
CA THR A 84 -4.03 -6.47 18.57
C THR A 84 -3.13 -6.63 19.78
N THR A 85 -1.93 -6.06 19.75
CA THR A 85 -1.00 -6.11 20.88
C THR A 85 -1.51 -5.31 22.07
N LYS A 86 -2.07 -4.12 21.81
CA LYS A 86 -2.68 -3.28 22.85
C LYS A 86 -3.85 -4.00 23.55
N ASN A 87 -4.56 -4.88 22.84
CA ASN A 87 -5.71 -5.62 23.34
C ASN A 87 -5.42 -7.12 23.51
N ALA A 88 -4.17 -7.50 23.80
CA ALA A 88 -3.70 -8.90 23.82
C ALA A 88 -4.57 -9.87 24.63
N ASN A 89 -5.27 -9.38 25.67
CA ASN A 89 -6.11 -10.19 26.55
C ASN A 89 -7.55 -10.40 26.05
N ARG A 90 -7.88 -10.00 24.82
CA ARG A 90 -9.25 -10.07 24.29
C ARG A 90 -9.27 -10.80 22.95
N ALA A 91 -10.22 -11.74 22.79
CA ALA A 91 -10.53 -12.29 21.47
C ALA A 91 -11.02 -11.15 20.54
N ILE A 92 -10.33 -10.96 19.42
CA ILE A 92 -10.64 -9.87 18.48
C ILE A 92 -11.58 -10.39 17.40
N SER A 93 -12.80 -9.86 17.37
CA SER A 93 -13.76 -10.15 16.31
C SER A 93 -13.26 -9.67 14.94
N ARG A 94 -13.75 -10.29 13.85
CA ARG A 94 -13.40 -9.88 12.48
C ARG A 94 -13.66 -8.39 12.24
N ARG A 95 -14.82 -7.88 12.68
CA ARG A 95 -15.18 -6.45 12.54
C ARG A 95 -14.15 -5.54 13.20
N ARG A 96 -13.72 -5.86 14.44
CA ARG A 96 -12.67 -5.08 15.13
C ARG A 96 -11.33 -5.13 14.43
N ARG A 97 -10.94 -6.30 13.89
CA ARG A 97 -9.70 -6.43 13.10
C ARG A 97 -9.70 -5.48 11.90
N TYR A 98 -10.79 -5.44 11.13
CA TYR A 98 -10.91 -4.50 10.00
C TYR A 98 -10.97 -3.04 10.44
N GLY A 99 -11.58 -2.74 11.60
CA GLY A 99 -11.52 -1.40 12.20
C GLY A 99 -10.09 -0.98 12.57
N TYR A 100 -9.28 -1.89 13.12
CA TYR A 100 -7.86 -1.62 13.41
C TYR A 100 -7.02 -1.40 12.16
N ARG A 101 -7.31 -2.17 11.11
CA ARG A 101 -6.72 -1.95 9.79
C ARG A 101 -7.08 -0.59 9.20
N LEU A 102 -8.36 -0.22 9.25
CA LEU A 102 -8.81 1.08 8.76
C LEU A 102 -8.14 2.22 9.52
N ALA A 103 -8.10 2.16 10.86
CA ALA A 103 -7.43 3.16 11.68
C ALA A 103 -5.94 3.31 11.30
N GLY A 104 -5.24 2.18 11.11
CA GLY A 104 -3.83 2.21 10.69
C GLY A 104 -3.61 2.74 9.28
N ALA A 105 -4.45 2.33 8.33
CA ALA A 105 -4.40 2.79 6.94
C ALA A 105 -4.63 4.31 6.86
N LEU A 106 -5.68 4.81 7.52
CA LEU A 106 -5.98 6.24 7.57
C LEU A 106 -4.86 7.03 8.23
N PHE A 107 -4.29 6.53 9.33
CA PHE A 107 -3.17 7.20 10.00
C PHE A 107 -1.95 7.35 9.08
N TYR A 108 -1.57 6.27 8.39
CA TYR A 108 -0.44 6.29 7.44
C TYR A 108 -0.71 7.23 6.26
N VAL A 109 -1.91 7.20 5.70
CA VAL A 109 -2.29 8.05 4.57
C VAL A 109 -2.38 9.50 4.96
N THR A 110 -2.82 9.82 6.18
CA THR A 110 -2.75 11.19 6.72
C THR A 110 -1.32 11.68 6.80
N LEU A 111 -0.41 10.89 7.40
CA LEU A 111 1.01 11.27 7.48
C LEU A 111 1.64 11.45 6.10
N PHE A 112 1.34 10.53 5.18
CA PHE A 112 1.84 10.60 3.82
C PHE A 112 1.29 11.80 3.05
N SER A 113 -0.02 12.07 3.16
CA SER A 113 -0.66 13.23 2.52
C SER A 113 -0.16 14.54 3.10
N ALA A 114 0.13 14.59 4.41
CA ALA A 114 0.74 15.76 5.03
C ALA A 114 2.16 16.01 4.49
N PHE A 115 2.96 14.95 4.36
CA PHE A 115 4.28 15.04 3.74
C PHE A 115 4.21 15.51 2.27
N GLN A 116 3.28 14.96 1.49
CA GLN A 116 3.02 15.39 0.12
C GLN A 116 2.58 16.86 0.05
N CYS A 117 1.70 17.27 0.96
CA CYS A 117 1.17 18.64 1.00
C CYS A 117 2.29 19.63 1.31
N PHE A 118 3.13 19.31 2.29
CA PHE A 118 4.28 20.12 2.63
C PHE A 118 5.24 20.25 1.44
N GLY A 119 5.59 19.13 0.80
CA GLY A 119 6.47 19.15 -0.37
C GLY A 119 5.87 19.92 -1.56
N TYR A 120 4.55 19.82 -1.75
CA TYR A 120 3.83 20.56 -2.79
C TYR A 120 3.94 22.07 -2.55
N PHE A 121 3.68 22.55 -1.33
CA PHE A 121 3.80 23.97 -0.99
C PHE A 121 5.24 24.49 -0.95
N ALA A 122 6.21 23.61 -0.68
CA ALA A 122 7.63 23.93 -0.83
C ALA A 122 8.05 24.09 -2.31
N ASN A 123 7.15 23.79 -3.26
CA ASN A 123 7.34 23.92 -4.69
C ASN A 123 8.63 23.26 -5.19
N ILE A 124 8.87 22.02 -4.73
CA ILE A 124 10.04 21.24 -5.13
C ILE A 124 9.79 20.75 -6.56
N ILE A 125 10.42 21.44 -7.52
CA ILE A 125 10.28 21.15 -8.95
C ILE A 125 11.14 19.95 -9.32
N ALA A 126 10.53 18.95 -9.93
CA ALA A 126 11.23 17.80 -10.50
C ALA A 126 11.94 18.18 -11.81
N SER A 127 12.85 17.33 -12.28
CA SER A 127 13.62 17.52 -13.53
C SER A 127 12.80 17.79 -14.79
N TYR A 128 11.49 17.48 -14.76
CA TYR A 128 10.55 17.68 -15.87
C TYR A 128 9.66 18.94 -15.73
N GLY A 129 9.99 19.87 -14.82
CA GLY A 129 9.34 21.19 -14.72
C GLY A 129 8.01 21.21 -13.96
N SER A 130 7.52 20.07 -13.48
CA SER A 130 6.34 19.99 -12.60
C SER A 130 6.74 19.79 -11.13
N ASN A 131 5.81 20.06 -10.22
CA ASN A 131 5.99 19.75 -8.81
C ASN A 131 6.20 18.23 -8.63
N LEU A 132 7.17 17.84 -7.81
CA LEU A 132 7.46 16.44 -7.50
C LEU A 132 6.33 15.82 -6.67
N PHE A 133 5.64 16.63 -5.87
CA PHE A 133 4.63 16.18 -4.93
C PHE A 133 3.22 16.29 -5.51
N GLU A 134 2.32 15.45 -5.00
CA GLU A 134 0.94 15.38 -5.50
C GLU A 134 0.12 16.64 -5.16
N PHE A 135 -0.71 17.08 -6.11
CA PHE A 135 -1.66 18.16 -5.88
C PHE A 135 -2.70 17.76 -4.80
N PRO A 136 -3.01 18.63 -3.81
CA PRO A 136 -3.95 18.30 -2.73
C PRO A 136 -5.34 17.82 -3.17
N GLY A 137 -5.80 18.18 -4.37
CA GLY A 137 -7.06 17.71 -4.94
C GLY A 137 -7.14 16.18 -5.11
N VAL A 138 -6.02 15.45 -5.13
CA VAL A 138 -6.03 13.98 -5.24
C VAL A 138 -6.11 13.26 -3.89
N TYR A 139 -6.00 13.97 -2.76
CA TYR A 139 -6.00 13.34 -1.44
C TYR A 139 -7.29 12.61 -1.10
N PRO A 140 -8.50 13.11 -1.40
CA PRO A 140 -9.73 12.37 -1.15
C PRO A 140 -9.72 10.97 -1.78
N LEU A 141 -9.15 10.83 -2.98
CA LEU A 141 -8.97 9.55 -3.63
C LEU A 141 -7.96 8.66 -2.87
N ASN A 142 -6.85 9.22 -2.41
CA ASN A 142 -5.87 8.47 -1.60
C ASN A 142 -6.50 7.92 -0.29
N PHE A 143 -7.36 8.69 0.37
CA PHE A 143 -8.11 8.24 1.56
C PHE A 143 -9.15 7.16 1.23
N LEU A 144 -9.83 7.26 0.09
CA LEU A 144 -10.73 6.21 -0.40
C LEU A 144 -9.96 4.91 -0.67
N LEU A 145 -8.86 4.99 -1.41
CA LEU A 145 -8.00 3.84 -1.72
C LEU A 145 -7.42 3.20 -0.46
N ALA A 146 -7.00 4.01 0.51
CA ALA A 146 -6.57 3.54 1.82
C ALA A 146 -7.64 2.73 2.54
N SER A 147 -8.89 3.22 2.50
CA SER A 147 -10.02 2.55 3.13
C SER A 147 -10.31 1.19 2.48
N LEU A 148 -10.13 1.07 1.17
CA LEU A 148 -10.26 -0.18 0.44
C LEU A 148 -9.06 -1.13 0.64
N SER A 149 -7.85 -0.58 0.85
CA SER A 149 -6.62 -1.35 1.03
C SER A 149 -6.59 -2.22 2.30
N ILE A 150 -7.52 -2.03 3.23
CA ILE A 150 -7.65 -2.87 4.44
C ILE A 150 -7.90 -4.36 4.11
N PHE A 151 -8.38 -4.64 2.90
CA PHE A 151 -8.60 -5.99 2.40
C PHE A 151 -7.36 -6.61 1.76
N THR A 152 -6.39 -5.80 1.29
CA THR A 152 -5.17 -6.28 0.62
C THR A 152 -4.42 -7.33 1.44
N PRO A 153 -4.20 -7.18 2.76
CA PRO A 153 -3.51 -8.21 3.53
C PRO A 153 -4.26 -9.54 3.60
N THR A 154 -5.59 -9.52 3.53
CA THR A 154 -6.40 -10.74 3.48
C THR A 154 -6.28 -11.41 2.11
N ILE A 155 -6.37 -10.64 1.04
CA ILE A 155 -6.27 -11.15 -0.34
C ILE A 155 -4.89 -11.78 -0.57
N ILE A 156 -3.82 -11.08 -0.21
CA ILE A 156 -2.45 -11.59 -0.34
C ILE A 156 -2.25 -12.85 0.51
N GLY A 157 -2.75 -12.85 1.75
CA GLY A 157 -2.69 -14.05 2.59
C GLY A 157 -3.41 -15.25 1.99
N TYR A 158 -4.59 -15.03 1.39
CA TYR A 158 -5.34 -16.08 0.70
C TYR A 158 -4.59 -16.63 -0.51
N LEU A 159 -4.03 -15.75 -1.35
CA LEU A 159 -3.24 -16.13 -2.53
C LEU A 159 -1.97 -16.90 -2.12
N ALA A 160 -1.23 -16.41 -1.13
CA ALA A 160 -0.04 -17.07 -0.62
C ALA A 160 -0.33 -18.50 -0.13
N ASN A 161 -1.43 -18.69 0.61
CA ASN A 161 -1.86 -20.01 1.07
C ASN A 161 -2.20 -20.95 -0.09
N LYS A 162 -2.89 -20.45 -1.13
CA LYS A 162 -3.23 -21.25 -2.32
C LYS A 162 -1.98 -21.68 -3.08
N VAL A 163 -1.02 -20.78 -3.27
CA VAL A 163 0.27 -21.08 -3.92
C VAL A 163 1.06 -22.10 -3.11
N GLN A 164 1.09 -21.96 -1.78
CA GLN A 164 1.76 -22.91 -0.90
C GLN A 164 1.13 -24.32 -1.00
N CYS A 165 -0.21 -24.41 -0.96
CA CYS A 165 -0.90 -25.68 -1.16
C CYS A 165 -0.64 -26.31 -2.54
N ALA A 166 -0.60 -25.50 -3.60
CA ALA A 166 -0.27 -25.99 -4.95
C ALA A 166 1.17 -26.51 -5.03
N SER A 167 2.12 -25.79 -4.44
CA SER A 167 3.53 -26.19 -4.39
C SER A 167 3.74 -27.50 -3.62
N HIS A 168 3.06 -27.68 -2.48
CA HIS A 168 3.10 -28.95 -1.74
C HIS A 168 2.50 -30.11 -2.53
N LYS A 169 1.41 -29.90 -3.28
CA LYS A 169 0.83 -30.93 -4.15
C LYS A 169 1.75 -31.33 -5.30
N ILE A 170 2.53 -30.39 -5.84
CA ILE A 170 3.50 -30.67 -6.91
C ILE A 170 4.68 -31.47 -6.35
N ARG A 171 5.22 -31.09 -5.18
CA ARG A 171 6.31 -31.81 -4.51
C ARG A 171 5.93 -33.18 -3.98
N ALA A 172 4.67 -33.41 -3.62
CA ALA A 172 4.18 -34.69 -3.09
C ALA A 172 3.83 -35.72 -4.18
N LYS A 173 3.97 -35.40 -5.47
CA LYS A 173 3.83 -36.43 -6.52
C LYS A 173 5.07 -37.33 -6.50
N PRO A 174 4.96 -38.64 -6.21
CA PRO A 174 6.07 -39.56 -6.37
C PRO A 174 6.48 -39.56 -7.84
N VAL A 175 7.78 -39.45 -8.08
CA VAL A 175 8.37 -39.75 -9.39
C VAL A 175 7.98 -41.19 -9.69
N LYS A 176 7.12 -41.39 -10.69
CA LYS A 176 6.88 -42.74 -11.23
C LYS A 176 8.20 -43.17 -11.86
N SER A 177 8.98 -43.96 -11.12
CA SER A 177 10.10 -44.75 -11.64
C SER A 177 9.56 -45.93 -12.43
#